data_AF-A0A0B7KNZ2-F1
#
_entry.id   AF-A0A0B7KNZ2-F1
#
_cell.length_a   1.000
_cell.length_b   1.000
_cell.length_c   1.000
_cell.angle_alpha   90.00
_cell.angle_beta   90.00
_cell.angle_gamma   90.00
#
_symmetry.space_group_name_H-M   'P 1'
#
loop_
_entity.id
_entity.type
_entity.pdbx_description
1 polymer ?
#
loop_
_entity_poly.entity_id
_entity_poly.type
_entity_poly.pdbx_seq_one_letter_code
_entity_poly.pdbx_strand_id
1 'polypeptide(L)'
;MAGGSSFHFLIVRYHLLLLLLLCPFALAKLVLEEYPEYVTRHAPLVWLHSQDPFRPSDILGHIQRTTPSLDGKPISGLPSLDLDNLEVLNQYGDEVALASNDNPLSRPAWMLGETPDHEGKLRSATASVVVLVENRFMDFDAFYFYFYSFDQGPNITQVVKPLNQLISASKSDIDMHFGNHVGDWEHNMVRFREGRPVGVYYSQHRDGSAYDWDGPELSKVDERPVVYSAYGSHANYAKPGYLLSSLNGLNYYLLNIDSEHIHDIALIDFCDEGPKWDPIQSAYFYHLDTTSFTLTRLKPPNQTSPSSSSNFTSFFYYKGLWGDSKYPDSDPRQKVLPKFGFRRFVSGPNGPRFKDLMRHGLMPDRPRKKTWAEFGVKVFMGLYPVLFKDWRKWVSLVLVVIVCVGVGLATRRLIRLTVAKYRKRQDYKKLQQENEVLLDDWRTDEEAQLFSDDEEQTERR
;
A
#
# COMPACT_ATOMS: atom_id res chain seq x y z
N MET A 1 41.61 -16.65 -68.24
CA MET A 1 41.25 -15.61 -67.26
C MET A 1 39.84 -15.88 -66.74
N ALA A 2 39.72 -16.74 -65.72
CA ALA A 2 38.44 -17.06 -65.08
C ALA A 2 38.76 -17.45 -63.63
N GLY A 3 38.65 -16.50 -62.71
CA GLY A 3 38.99 -16.72 -61.31
C GLY A 3 38.57 -15.59 -60.35
N GLY A 4 37.83 -14.59 -60.83
CA GLY A 4 37.51 -13.39 -60.03
C GLY A 4 36.12 -13.37 -59.39
N SER A 5 35.15 -14.17 -59.85
CA SER A 5 33.74 -13.93 -59.45
C SER A 5 33.32 -14.63 -58.16
N SER A 6 33.94 -15.75 -57.76
CA SER A 6 33.47 -16.53 -56.60
C SER A 6 33.82 -15.89 -55.25
N PHE A 7 34.96 -15.18 -55.16
CA PHE A 7 35.39 -14.51 -53.92
C PHE A 7 34.56 -13.26 -53.59
N HIS A 8 34.07 -12.55 -54.61
CA HIS A 8 33.24 -11.35 -54.40
C HIS A 8 31.87 -11.69 -53.82
N PHE A 9 31.25 -12.81 -54.24
CA PHE A 9 29.95 -13.23 -53.70
C PHE A 9 30.02 -13.72 -52.25
N LEU A 10 31.17 -14.26 -51.82
CA LEU A 10 31.35 -14.76 -50.44
C LEU A 10 31.55 -13.61 -49.44
N ILE A 11 32.29 -12.57 -49.83
CA ILE A 11 32.54 -11.37 -49.01
C ILE A 11 31.25 -10.55 -48.83
N VAL A 12 30.45 -10.40 -49.89
CA VAL A 12 29.16 -9.69 -49.83
C VAL A 12 28.16 -10.41 -48.90
N ARG A 13 28.12 -11.76 -48.91
CA ARG A 13 27.28 -12.53 -47.98
C ARG A 13 27.73 -12.40 -46.52
N TYR A 14 29.03 -12.39 -46.25
CA TYR A 14 29.55 -12.18 -44.90
C TYR A 14 29.28 -10.75 -44.38
N HIS A 15 29.38 -9.73 -45.25
CA HIS A 15 29.04 -8.37 -44.86
C HIS A 15 27.53 -8.16 -44.65
N LEU A 16 26.65 -8.81 -45.41
CA LEU A 16 25.20 -8.78 -45.14
C LEU A 16 24.83 -9.49 -43.83
N LEU A 17 25.45 -10.63 -43.53
CA LEU A 17 25.25 -11.34 -42.25
C LEU A 17 25.83 -10.56 -41.06
N LEU A 18 26.96 -9.87 -41.22
CA LEU A 18 27.55 -9.02 -40.18
C LEU A 18 26.74 -7.73 -39.98
N LEU A 19 26.14 -7.15 -41.03
CA LEU A 19 25.21 -6.02 -40.95
C LEU A 19 23.89 -6.39 -40.26
N LEU A 20 23.43 -7.64 -40.40
CA LEU A 20 22.28 -8.17 -39.65
C LEU A 20 22.60 -8.46 -38.17
N LEU A 21 23.87 -8.74 -37.84
CA LEU A 21 24.35 -8.91 -36.46
C LEU A 21 24.74 -7.58 -35.78
N LEU A 22 25.00 -6.53 -36.56
CA LEU A 22 25.38 -5.19 -36.09
C LEU A 22 24.26 -4.15 -36.21
N CYS A 23 23.07 -4.51 -36.70
CA CYS A 23 21.89 -3.75 -36.34
C CYS A 23 21.76 -3.91 -34.82
N PRO A 24 21.91 -2.84 -34.02
CA PRO A 24 21.23 -2.88 -32.74
C PRO A 24 19.79 -3.19 -33.13
N PHE A 25 19.18 -4.20 -32.53
CA PHE A 25 17.75 -4.12 -32.32
C PHE A 25 17.56 -2.83 -31.51
N ALA A 26 17.52 -1.69 -32.20
CA ALA A 26 16.77 -0.54 -31.78
C ALA A 26 15.34 -1.07 -31.83
N LEU A 27 14.99 -1.81 -30.78
CA LEU A 27 13.63 -2.14 -30.45
C LEU A 27 12.99 -0.76 -30.41
N ALA A 28 12.30 -0.40 -31.49
CA ALA A 28 11.56 0.84 -31.52
C ALA A 28 10.63 0.73 -30.32
N LYS A 29 10.94 1.51 -29.28
CA LYS A 29 10.17 1.46 -28.05
C LYS A 29 8.74 1.78 -28.45
N LEU A 30 7.82 0.85 -28.17
CA LEU A 30 6.43 0.99 -28.58
C LEU A 30 5.87 2.22 -27.88
N VAL A 31 5.73 3.33 -28.61
CA VAL A 31 5.01 4.49 -28.10
C VAL A 31 3.53 4.12 -28.16
N LEU A 32 2.97 3.83 -27.00
CA LEU A 32 1.55 3.56 -26.87
C LEU A 32 0.78 4.87 -27.05
N GLU A 33 0.10 5.05 -28.19
CA GLU A 33 -0.74 6.23 -28.44
C GLU A 33 -2.20 6.02 -28.00
N GLU A 34 -2.67 4.78 -28.06
CA GLU A 34 -4.02 4.36 -27.69
C GLU A 34 -3.95 3.28 -26.61
N TYR A 35 -4.91 3.25 -25.68
CA TYR A 35 -4.95 2.16 -24.71
C TYR A 35 -5.47 0.86 -25.35
N PRO A 36 -4.90 -0.32 -25.02
CA PRO A 36 -5.38 -1.60 -25.53
C PRO A 36 -6.81 -1.94 -25.07
N GLU A 37 -7.60 -2.59 -25.91
CA GLU A 37 -9.00 -2.94 -25.62
C GLU A 37 -9.16 -3.84 -24.38
N TYR A 38 -8.19 -4.70 -24.09
CA TYR A 38 -8.25 -5.57 -22.91
C TYR A 38 -8.23 -4.78 -21.59
N VAL A 39 -7.71 -3.55 -21.59
CA VAL A 39 -7.67 -2.68 -20.40
C VAL A 39 -9.08 -2.24 -20.01
N THR A 40 -9.94 -1.93 -20.97
CA THR A 40 -11.32 -1.54 -20.69
C THR A 40 -12.23 -2.76 -20.53
N ARG A 41 -12.01 -3.83 -21.30
CA ARG A 41 -12.79 -5.08 -21.20
C ARG A 41 -12.72 -5.72 -19.82
N HIS A 42 -11.58 -5.62 -19.14
CA HIS A 42 -11.35 -6.23 -17.82
C HIS A 42 -11.27 -5.19 -16.69
N ALA A 43 -11.72 -3.95 -16.94
CA ALA A 43 -11.71 -2.90 -15.95
C ALA A 43 -12.65 -3.23 -14.77
N PRO A 44 -12.32 -2.86 -13.53
CA PRO A 44 -13.20 -3.13 -12.39
C PRO A 44 -14.56 -2.42 -12.50
N LEU A 45 -15.58 -3.03 -11.89
CA LEU A 45 -16.90 -2.45 -11.66
C LEU A 45 -17.09 -2.25 -10.15
N VAL A 46 -17.43 -1.03 -9.74
CA VAL A 46 -17.47 -0.66 -8.32
C VAL A 46 -18.91 -0.53 -7.84
N TRP A 47 -19.30 -1.33 -6.87
CA TRP A 47 -20.46 -1.07 -6.04
C TRP A 47 -20.09 -0.06 -4.96
N LEU A 48 -20.68 1.12 -5.02
CA LEU A 48 -20.57 2.11 -3.96
C LEU A 48 -21.51 1.72 -2.81
N HIS A 49 -21.13 2.01 -1.56
CA HIS A 49 -22.01 1.73 -0.44
C HIS A 49 -23.32 2.54 -0.54
N SER A 50 -24.47 1.90 -0.37
CA SER A 50 -25.80 2.46 -0.63
C SER A 50 -26.08 3.75 0.13
N GLN A 51 -25.56 3.84 1.36
CA GLN A 51 -25.78 4.97 2.27
C GLN A 51 -24.66 6.02 2.27
N ASP A 52 -23.58 5.82 1.49
CA ASP A 52 -22.46 6.76 1.50
C ASP A 52 -22.85 8.12 0.90
N PRO A 53 -22.78 9.24 1.62
CA PRO A 53 -22.99 10.54 0.99
C PRO A 53 -21.77 11.00 0.18
N PHE A 54 -20.59 10.40 0.38
CA PHE A 54 -19.35 10.78 -0.30
C PHE A 54 -19.15 9.87 -1.52
N ARG A 55 -19.37 10.43 -2.70
CA ARG A 55 -19.31 9.72 -3.98
C ARG A 55 -18.04 10.06 -4.75
N PRO A 56 -17.69 9.30 -5.81
CA PRO A 56 -16.60 9.66 -6.70
C PRO A 56 -16.72 11.12 -7.14
N SER A 57 -15.60 11.84 -7.08
CA SER A 57 -15.56 13.30 -7.18
C SER A 57 -14.70 13.76 -8.34
N ASP A 58 -15.06 14.90 -8.96
CA ASP A 58 -14.29 15.47 -10.05
C ASP A 58 -12.90 15.95 -9.58
N ILE A 59 -11.84 15.45 -10.21
CA ILE A 59 -10.45 15.72 -9.78
C ILE A 59 -10.10 17.21 -9.98
N LEU A 60 -10.49 17.80 -11.11
CA LEU A 60 -10.24 19.22 -11.37
C LEU A 60 -11.09 20.10 -10.45
N GLY A 61 -12.37 19.76 -10.28
CA GLY A 61 -13.29 20.43 -9.39
C GLY A 61 -12.80 20.44 -7.95
N HIS A 62 -12.15 19.37 -7.50
CA HIS A 62 -11.46 19.34 -6.21
C HIS A 62 -10.35 20.38 -6.13
N ILE A 63 -9.40 20.39 -7.07
CA ILE A 63 -8.29 21.36 -7.09
C ILE A 63 -8.82 22.81 -7.02
N GLN A 64 -9.86 23.12 -7.81
CA GLN A 64 -10.48 24.45 -7.84
C GLN A 64 -11.18 24.86 -6.54
N ARG A 65 -11.44 23.92 -5.63
CA ARG A 65 -12.04 24.15 -4.30
C ARG A 65 -11.02 24.15 -3.17
N THR A 66 -9.74 24.13 -3.51
CA THR A 66 -8.64 24.19 -2.55
C THR A 66 -7.77 25.42 -2.72
N THR A 67 -7.03 25.77 -1.68
CA THR A 67 -5.95 26.74 -1.69
C THR A 67 -4.66 26.06 -1.23
N PRO A 68 -3.60 26.04 -2.05
CA PRO A 68 -2.31 25.50 -1.65
C PRO A 68 -1.79 26.18 -0.39
N SER A 69 -1.39 25.40 0.60
CA SER A 69 -0.89 25.89 1.87
C SER A 69 0.32 25.09 2.35
N LEU A 70 1.22 25.74 3.09
CA LEU A 70 2.34 25.10 3.77
C LEU A 70 2.28 25.53 5.24
N ASP A 71 2.38 24.57 6.17
CA ASP A 71 2.23 24.81 7.62
C ASP A 71 0.96 25.59 8.00
N GLY A 72 -0.14 25.34 7.28
CA GLY A 72 -1.42 26.01 7.47
C GLY A 72 -1.49 27.47 6.97
N LYS A 73 -0.46 27.94 6.26
CA LYS A 73 -0.43 29.27 5.65
C LYS A 73 -0.62 29.18 4.14
N PRO A 74 -1.56 29.93 3.54
CA PRO A 74 -1.74 29.96 2.09
C PRO A 74 -0.48 30.43 1.35
N ILE A 75 -0.20 29.83 0.20
CA ILE A 75 0.87 30.25 -0.70
C ILE A 75 0.30 31.30 -1.68
N SER A 76 0.86 32.50 -1.66
CA SER A 76 0.43 33.62 -2.49
C SER A 76 1.17 33.69 -3.83
N GLY A 77 0.57 34.36 -4.82
CA GLY A 77 1.22 34.65 -6.11
C GLY A 77 1.24 33.48 -7.10
N LEU A 78 0.44 32.45 -6.86
CA LEU A 78 0.29 31.31 -7.75
C LEU A 78 -0.68 31.62 -8.92
N PRO A 79 -0.49 31.01 -10.09
CA PRO A 79 -1.50 31.01 -11.15
C PRO A 79 -2.74 30.22 -10.71
N SER A 80 -3.83 30.31 -11.50
CA SER A 80 -4.95 29.38 -11.34
C SER A 80 -4.45 27.95 -11.61
N LEU A 81 -4.70 27.05 -10.65
CA LEU A 81 -4.20 25.68 -10.72
C LEU A 81 -5.19 24.74 -11.38
N ASP A 82 -4.66 23.81 -12.16
CA ASP A 82 -5.40 22.77 -12.86
C ASP A 82 -4.56 21.47 -12.97
N LEU A 83 -5.02 20.53 -13.78
CA LEU A 83 -4.35 19.25 -13.99
C LEU A 83 -3.09 19.34 -14.87
N ASP A 84 -2.77 20.50 -15.47
CA ASP A 84 -1.60 20.72 -16.33
C ASP A 84 -0.47 21.51 -15.65
N ASN A 85 -0.74 22.17 -14.52
CA ASN A 85 0.27 22.99 -13.85
C ASN A 85 0.46 22.71 -12.34
N LEU A 86 -0.26 21.75 -11.76
CA LEU A 86 -0.22 21.47 -10.31
C LEU A 86 1.20 21.22 -9.75
N GLU A 87 2.09 20.66 -10.54
CA GLU A 87 3.50 20.38 -10.19
C GLU A 87 4.33 21.63 -9.90
N VAL A 88 3.86 22.83 -10.30
CA VAL A 88 4.49 24.10 -9.91
C VAL A 88 4.60 24.22 -8.39
N LEU A 89 3.68 23.59 -7.66
CA LEU A 89 3.68 23.57 -6.19
C LEU A 89 4.88 22.84 -5.60
N ASN A 90 5.51 21.93 -6.35
CA ASN A 90 6.65 21.16 -5.88
C ASN A 90 7.87 22.04 -5.54
N GLN A 91 7.93 23.27 -6.05
CA GLN A 91 9.00 24.22 -5.70
C GLN A 91 8.95 24.67 -4.22
N TYR A 92 7.81 24.50 -3.55
CA TYR A 92 7.62 24.87 -2.15
C TYR A 92 7.76 23.69 -1.17
N GLY A 93 8.01 22.47 -1.67
CA GLY A 93 8.20 21.27 -0.86
C GLY A 93 7.11 20.22 -1.05
N ASP A 94 7.35 19.04 -0.48
CA ASP A 94 6.45 17.89 -0.59
C ASP A 94 5.35 17.93 0.50
N GLU A 95 5.42 18.86 1.46
CA GLU A 95 4.39 19.07 2.49
C GLU A 95 3.30 20.07 2.08
N VAL A 96 3.37 20.65 0.88
CA VAL A 96 2.34 21.57 0.38
C VAL A 96 1.02 20.83 0.29
N ALA A 97 -0.02 21.40 0.89
CA ALA A 97 -1.34 20.80 1.01
C ALA A 97 -2.36 21.54 0.14
N LEU A 98 -3.18 20.81 -0.61
CA LEU A 98 -4.38 21.34 -1.25
C LEU A 98 -5.48 21.54 -0.19
N ALA A 99 -5.34 22.58 0.63
CA ALA A 99 -6.24 22.79 1.76
C ALA A 99 -7.63 23.24 1.29
N SER A 100 -8.67 22.62 1.84
CA SER A 100 -10.07 22.94 1.55
C SER A 100 -10.38 24.40 1.86
N ASN A 101 -11.07 25.08 0.94
CA ASN A 101 -11.59 26.43 1.16
C ASN A 101 -12.80 26.45 2.10
N ASP A 102 -13.44 25.29 2.30
CA ASP A 102 -14.64 25.11 3.11
C ASP A 102 -14.33 24.27 4.37
N ASN A 103 -15.18 24.40 5.39
CA ASN A 103 -15.13 23.51 6.55
C ASN A 103 -15.62 22.10 6.15
N PRO A 104 -14.82 21.03 6.22
CA PRO A 104 -15.27 19.71 5.78
C PRO A 104 -16.47 19.18 6.59
N LEU A 105 -16.62 19.63 7.85
CA LEU A 105 -17.75 19.26 8.69
C LEU A 105 -19.08 19.88 8.27
N SER A 106 -19.10 20.94 7.45
CA SER A 106 -20.34 21.48 6.89
C SER A 106 -20.82 20.70 5.66
N ARG A 107 -20.07 19.68 5.21
CA ARG A 107 -20.39 18.82 4.06
C ARG A 107 -20.76 19.64 2.81
N PRO A 108 -19.84 20.50 2.31
CA PRO A 108 -20.10 21.29 1.11
C PRO A 108 -20.39 20.36 -0.08
N ALA A 109 -21.25 20.78 -0.99
CA ALA A 109 -21.77 19.91 -2.06
C ALA A 109 -20.67 19.27 -2.92
N TRP A 110 -19.55 19.96 -3.14
CA TRP A 110 -18.42 19.45 -3.94
C TRP A 110 -17.68 18.28 -3.27
N MET A 111 -17.78 18.13 -1.94
CA MET A 111 -17.22 16.97 -1.23
C MET A 111 -18.10 15.73 -1.33
N LEU A 112 -19.39 15.89 -1.63
CA LEU A 112 -20.33 14.76 -1.76
C LEU A 112 -20.15 13.99 -3.07
N GLY A 113 -19.42 14.54 -4.04
CA GLY A 113 -19.19 13.92 -5.34
C GLY A 113 -20.46 13.80 -6.19
N GLU A 114 -20.41 12.91 -7.19
CA GLU A 114 -21.53 12.64 -8.10
C GLU A 114 -22.01 11.20 -7.94
N THR A 115 -23.33 11.02 -7.82
CA THR A 115 -23.92 9.68 -7.84
C THR A 115 -23.98 9.17 -9.28
N PRO A 116 -23.43 7.98 -9.59
CA PRO A 116 -23.56 7.38 -10.91
C PRO A 116 -25.02 7.17 -11.32
N ASP A 117 -25.29 7.27 -12.62
CA ASP A 117 -26.58 6.90 -13.18
C ASP A 117 -26.78 5.38 -13.25
N HIS A 118 -27.90 4.95 -13.85
CA HIS A 118 -28.23 3.54 -13.99
C HIS A 118 -27.28 2.74 -14.91
N GLU A 119 -26.52 3.40 -15.77
CA GLU A 119 -25.45 2.79 -16.56
C GLU A 119 -24.09 2.79 -15.84
N GLY A 120 -24.05 3.34 -14.63
CA GLY A 120 -22.86 3.49 -13.81
C GLY A 120 -21.95 4.65 -14.25
N LYS A 121 -22.46 5.60 -15.03
CA LYS A 121 -21.69 6.74 -15.52
C LYS A 121 -21.84 7.96 -14.62
N LEU A 122 -20.73 8.68 -14.43
CA LEU A 122 -20.74 10.06 -13.93
C LEU A 122 -20.92 11.00 -15.13
N ARG A 123 -21.94 11.86 -15.09
CA ARG A 123 -22.31 12.74 -16.21
C ARG A 123 -21.48 14.02 -16.23
N SER A 124 -21.03 14.50 -15.08
CA SER A 124 -20.34 15.79 -14.95
C SER A 124 -18.92 15.66 -14.41
N ALA A 125 -18.64 14.65 -13.59
CA ALA A 125 -17.36 14.43 -12.94
C ALA A 125 -16.46 13.44 -13.69
N THR A 126 -15.16 13.74 -13.76
CA THR A 126 -14.10 12.80 -14.09
C THR A 126 -13.37 12.42 -12.80
N ALA A 127 -13.78 11.29 -12.21
CA ALA A 127 -13.31 10.83 -10.91
C ALA A 127 -12.33 9.64 -10.99
N SER A 128 -11.92 9.26 -12.20
CA SER A 128 -11.08 8.10 -12.43
C SER A 128 -9.88 8.42 -13.30
N VAL A 129 -8.76 7.76 -12.99
CA VAL A 129 -7.53 7.80 -13.78
C VAL A 129 -7.06 6.37 -14.00
N VAL A 130 -6.84 5.99 -15.25
CA VAL A 130 -6.23 4.72 -15.62
C VAL A 130 -4.79 4.95 -16.03
N VAL A 131 -3.85 4.34 -15.32
CA VAL A 131 -2.41 4.39 -15.65
C VAL A 131 -1.94 3.00 -16.04
N LEU A 132 -1.50 2.86 -17.29
CA LEU A 132 -0.81 1.68 -17.79
C LEU A 132 0.67 1.81 -17.50
N VAL A 133 1.20 0.84 -16.77
CA VAL A 133 2.62 0.79 -16.42
C VAL A 133 3.21 -0.42 -17.13
N GLU A 134 4.13 -0.16 -18.07
CA GLU A 134 4.91 -1.23 -18.70
C GLU A 134 5.84 -1.85 -17.67
N ASN A 135 5.84 -3.18 -17.59
CA ASN A 135 6.77 -3.91 -16.74
C ASN A 135 7.86 -4.60 -17.59
N ARG A 136 8.69 -5.44 -16.96
CA ARG A 136 9.67 -6.24 -17.70
C ARG A 136 8.93 -7.31 -18.51
N PHE A 137 9.25 -7.42 -19.80
CA PHE A 137 8.71 -8.40 -20.78
C PHE A 137 7.42 -8.01 -21.52
N MET A 138 7.11 -6.70 -21.64
CA MET A 138 5.90 -6.19 -22.33
C MET A 138 4.56 -6.61 -21.70
N ASP A 139 4.59 -7.06 -20.45
CA ASP A 139 3.38 -7.19 -19.64
C ASP A 139 3.00 -5.79 -19.09
N PHE A 140 1.71 -5.59 -18.79
CA PHE A 140 1.21 -4.29 -18.34
C PHE A 140 0.47 -4.43 -17.02
N ASP A 141 0.75 -3.51 -16.10
CA ASP A 141 -0.11 -3.29 -14.93
C ASP A 141 -1.01 -2.09 -15.24
N ALA A 142 -2.33 -2.32 -15.25
CA ALA A 142 -3.31 -1.25 -15.35
C ALA A 142 -3.80 -0.88 -13.96
N PHE A 143 -3.46 0.33 -13.51
CA PHE A 143 -3.96 0.90 -12.27
C PHE A 143 -5.22 1.72 -12.56
N TYR A 144 -6.31 1.41 -11.88
CA TYR A 144 -7.58 2.13 -11.95
C TYR A 144 -7.74 2.91 -10.65
N PHE A 145 -7.37 4.19 -10.68
CA PHE A 145 -7.47 5.09 -9.53
C PHE A 145 -8.86 5.71 -9.44
N TYR A 146 -9.37 5.80 -8.22
CA TYR A 146 -10.66 6.39 -7.87
C TYR A 146 -10.43 7.57 -6.96
N PHE A 147 -11.04 8.69 -7.28
CA PHE A 147 -10.89 9.92 -6.52
C PHE A 147 -12.17 10.28 -5.78
N TYR A 148 -12.02 10.60 -4.49
CA TYR A 148 -13.08 11.11 -3.64
C TYR A 148 -12.60 12.44 -3.03
N SER A 149 -13.45 13.47 -3.01
CA SER A 149 -13.07 14.76 -2.43
C SER A 149 -13.01 14.75 -0.92
N PHE A 150 -13.60 13.75 -0.27
CA PHE A 150 -13.59 13.60 1.18
C PHE A 150 -13.74 12.14 1.58
N ASP A 151 -12.85 11.69 2.45
CA ASP A 151 -12.95 10.44 3.18
C ASP A 151 -13.47 10.76 4.59
N GLN A 152 -14.58 10.13 4.97
CA GLN A 152 -15.16 10.34 6.30
C GLN A 152 -14.48 9.47 7.36
N GLY A 153 -13.75 8.43 6.98
CA GLY A 153 -13.21 7.42 7.87
C GLY A 153 -14.30 6.59 8.55
N PRO A 154 -13.91 5.49 9.21
CA PRO A 154 -14.86 4.66 9.95
C PRO A 154 -15.43 5.39 11.17
N ASN A 155 -16.68 5.07 11.47
CA ASN A 155 -17.33 5.51 12.70
C ASN A 155 -16.73 4.78 13.91
N ILE A 156 -16.60 5.44 15.07
CA ILE A 156 -16.02 4.84 16.27
C ILE A 156 -16.77 3.61 16.82
N THR A 157 -18.01 3.41 16.37
CA THR A 157 -18.82 2.23 16.72
C THR A 157 -18.53 1.01 15.83
N GLN A 158 -17.84 1.20 14.70
CA GLN A 158 -17.50 0.17 13.71
C GLN A 158 -16.28 -0.65 14.15
N VAL A 159 -16.35 -1.26 15.34
CA VAL A 159 -15.23 -1.99 15.93
C VAL A 159 -15.61 -3.44 16.17
N VAL A 160 -14.70 -4.36 15.86
CA VAL A 160 -14.92 -5.79 16.09
C VAL A 160 -15.19 -6.12 17.54
N LYS A 161 -16.13 -7.05 17.77
CA LYS A 161 -16.32 -7.66 19.09
C LYS A 161 -15.13 -8.57 19.42
N PRO A 162 -14.64 -8.61 20.68
CA PRO A 162 -15.11 -7.87 21.86
C PRO A 162 -14.44 -6.50 22.06
N LEU A 163 -13.57 -6.07 21.14
CA LEU A 163 -12.78 -4.83 21.29
C LEU A 163 -13.65 -3.57 21.31
N ASN A 164 -14.85 -3.64 20.72
CA ASN A 164 -15.87 -2.60 20.86
C ASN A 164 -16.21 -2.26 22.32
N GLN A 165 -16.06 -3.20 23.26
CA GLN A 165 -16.30 -2.95 24.70
C GLN A 165 -15.20 -2.11 25.36
N LEU A 166 -14.00 -2.06 24.75
CA LEU A 166 -12.87 -1.28 25.28
C LEU A 166 -12.97 0.20 24.90
N ILE A 167 -13.85 0.53 23.95
CA ILE A 167 -14.14 1.87 23.48
C ILE A 167 -15.25 2.45 24.36
N SER A 168 -14.85 3.30 25.30
CA SER A 168 -15.76 4.12 26.08
C SER A 168 -16.07 5.39 25.29
N ALA A 169 -16.85 5.27 24.22
CA ALA A 169 -17.35 6.43 23.49
C ALA A 169 -18.42 7.13 24.35
N SER A 170 -18.26 8.43 24.59
CA SER A 170 -19.33 9.26 25.13
C SER A 170 -20.52 9.27 24.15
N LYS A 171 -21.74 9.61 24.60
CA LYS A 171 -22.87 9.84 23.69
C LYS A 171 -22.54 10.85 22.57
N SER A 172 -21.66 11.82 22.85
CA SER A 172 -21.17 12.80 21.88
C SER A 172 -20.25 12.21 20.80
N ASP A 173 -19.77 10.98 20.98
CA ASP A 173 -18.74 10.37 20.14
C ASP A 173 -19.33 9.31 19.20
N ILE A 174 -20.56 8.86 19.46
CA ILE A 174 -21.22 7.79 18.69
C ILE A 174 -21.38 8.15 17.21
N ASP A 175 -21.58 9.42 16.88
CA ASP A 175 -21.70 9.90 15.50
C ASP A 175 -20.35 10.38 14.92
N MET A 176 -19.25 10.19 15.67
CA MET A 176 -17.94 10.66 15.28
C MET A 176 -17.18 9.60 14.48
N HIS A 177 -16.61 10.05 13.38
CA HIS A 177 -15.73 9.25 12.54
C HIS A 177 -14.27 9.68 12.77
N PHE A 178 -13.36 8.76 12.50
CA PHE A 178 -11.93 8.95 12.72
C PHE A 178 -11.15 8.57 11.46
N GLY A 179 -10.04 9.27 11.22
CA GLY A 179 -9.27 9.12 9.99
C GLY A 179 -9.76 10.00 8.85
N ASN A 180 -10.68 10.93 9.09
CA ASN A 180 -11.23 11.79 8.06
C ASN A 180 -10.12 12.59 7.38
N HIS A 181 -10.19 12.70 6.06
CA HIS A 181 -9.34 13.60 5.30
C HIS A 181 -10.04 14.16 4.07
N VAL A 182 -9.71 15.41 3.73
CA VAL A 182 -10.05 15.99 2.44
C VAL A 182 -9.17 15.30 1.40
N GLY A 183 -9.76 14.99 0.25
CA GLY A 183 -9.13 14.27 -0.87
C GLY A 183 -8.77 12.83 -0.52
N ASP A 184 -8.99 11.93 -1.47
CA ASP A 184 -8.64 10.54 -1.31
C ASP A 184 -8.40 9.85 -2.64
N TRP A 185 -7.40 8.97 -2.65
CA TRP A 185 -6.97 8.19 -3.82
C TRP A 185 -6.98 6.71 -3.47
N GLU A 186 -8.02 6.03 -3.94
CA GLU A 186 -8.17 4.58 -3.87
C GLU A 186 -7.87 3.95 -5.24
N HIS A 187 -7.60 2.64 -5.30
CA HIS A 187 -7.36 1.98 -6.58
C HIS A 187 -7.50 0.47 -6.58
N ASN A 188 -7.76 -0.05 -7.78
CA ASN A 188 -7.44 -1.42 -8.15
C ASN A 188 -6.24 -1.45 -9.11
N MET A 189 -5.57 -2.57 -9.20
CA MET A 189 -4.61 -2.84 -10.28
C MET A 189 -4.88 -4.20 -10.88
N VAL A 190 -4.99 -4.28 -12.20
CA VAL A 190 -5.07 -5.54 -12.94
C VAL A 190 -3.75 -5.76 -13.68
N ARG A 191 -3.14 -6.93 -13.46
CA ARG A 191 -1.94 -7.32 -14.18
C ARG A 191 -2.32 -8.12 -15.42
N PHE A 192 -1.76 -7.72 -16.55
CA PHE A 192 -1.94 -8.40 -17.84
C PHE A 192 -0.64 -9.05 -18.27
N ARG A 193 -0.72 -10.31 -18.69
CA ARG A 193 0.34 -11.00 -19.40
C ARG A 193 -0.09 -11.35 -20.80
N GLU A 194 0.66 -10.87 -21.80
CA GLU A 194 0.30 -11.02 -23.22
C GLU A 194 -1.15 -10.60 -23.51
N GLY A 195 -1.62 -9.51 -22.88
CA GLY A 195 -2.99 -9.01 -23.01
C GLY A 195 -4.07 -9.79 -22.25
N ARG A 196 -3.72 -10.84 -21.50
CA ARG A 196 -4.64 -11.62 -20.66
C ARG A 196 -4.49 -11.23 -19.19
N PRO A 197 -5.58 -10.95 -18.46
CA PRO A 197 -5.47 -10.65 -17.03
C PRO A 197 -5.04 -11.90 -16.25
N VAL A 198 -4.12 -11.74 -15.30
CA VAL A 198 -3.61 -12.85 -14.47
C VAL A 198 -3.91 -12.67 -12.98
N GLY A 199 -4.24 -11.45 -12.56
CA GLY A 199 -4.68 -11.18 -11.21
C GLY A 199 -4.99 -9.71 -10.98
N VAL A 200 -5.56 -9.42 -9.82
CA VAL A 200 -6.04 -8.10 -9.45
C VAL A 200 -5.69 -7.78 -8.00
N TYR A 201 -5.33 -6.54 -7.76
CA TYR A 201 -5.10 -5.96 -6.44
C TYR A 201 -6.25 -5.01 -6.08
N TYR A 202 -6.63 -5.01 -4.81
CA TYR A 202 -7.63 -4.14 -4.19
C TYR A 202 -6.96 -3.33 -3.08
N SER A 203 -6.97 -1.99 -3.20
CA SER A 203 -6.45 -1.12 -2.13
C SER A 203 -7.37 -1.10 -0.91
N GLN A 204 -6.78 -1.17 0.28
CA GLN A 204 -7.50 -1.11 1.55
C GLN A 204 -6.72 -0.19 2.49
N HIS A 205 -7.09 1.08 2.51
CA HIS A 205 -6.40 2.15 3.23
C HIS A 205 -4.89 2.21 2.88
N ARG A 206 -4.03 1.79 3.82
CA ARG A 206 -2.57 1.79 3.71
C ARG A 206 -1.99 0.47 3.19
N ASP A 207 -2.83 -0.55 3.06
CA ASP A 207 -2.49 -1.91 2.66
C ASP A 207 -3.43 -2.34 1.51
N GLY A 208 -3.70 -3.64 1.38
CA GLY A 208 -4.63 -4.18 0.39
C GLY A 208 -4.54 -5.70 0.30
N SER A 209 -5.31 -6.25 -0.65
CA SER A 209 -5.39 -7.69 -0.90
C SER A 209 -5.33 -7.97 -2.40
N ALA A 210 -4.73 -9.10 -2.78
CA ALA A 210 -4.58 -9.51 -4.17
C ALA A 210 -5.19 -10.88 -4.41
N TYR A 211 -5.77 -11.06 -5.60
CA TYR A 211 -6.45 -12.28 -6.00
C TYR A 211 -5.98 -12.72 -7.38
N ASP A 212 -5.82 -14.02 -7.56
CA ASP A 212 -5.62 -14.63 -8.87
C ASP A 212 -6.87 -14.43 -9.73
N TRP A 213 -6.69 -14.16 -11.03
CA TRP A 213 -7.80 -13.80 -11.91
C TRP A 213 -8.88 -14.89 -11.98
N ASP A 214 -8.46 -16.13 -12.11
CA ASP A 214 -9.33 -17.31 -12.17
C ASP A 214 -9.61 -17.90 -10.78
N GLY A 215 -9.21 -17.20 -9.71
CA GLY A 215 -9.43 -17.62 -8.34
C GLY A 215 -10.91 -17.62 -7.96
N PRO A 216 -11.37 -18.58 -7.13
CA PRO A 216 -12.77 -18.69 -6.72
C PRO A 216 -13.25 -17.52 -5.84
N GLU A 217 -12.33 -16.73 -5.31
CA GLU A 217 -12.63 -15.58 -4.46
C GLU A 217 -12.96 -14.31 -5.25
N LEU A 218 -12.63 -14.28 -6.56
CA LEU A 218 -12.80 -13.12 -7.41
C LEU A 218 -14.08 -13.19 -8.24
N SER A 219 -15.13 -12.52 -7.74
CA SER A 219 -16.38 -12.31 -8.48
C SER A 219 -16.18 -11.41 -9.69
N LYS A 220 -16.77 -11.79 -10.82
CA LYS A 220 -16.71 -11.05 -12.08
C LYS A 220 -18.10 -10.94 -12.71
N VAL A 221 -18.37 -9.84 -13.40
CA VAL A 221 -19.54 -9.62 -14.26
C VAL A 221 -19.02 -9.24 -15.63
N ASP A 222 -19.36 -10.00 -16.67
CA ASP A 222 -18.88 -9.76 -18.05
C ASP A 222 -17.36 -9.59 -18.14
N GLU A 223 -16.59 -10.50 -17.53
CA GLU A 223 -15.11 -10.45 -17.43
C GLU A 223 -14.54 -9.27 -16.64
N ARG A 224 -15.38 -8.48 -15.95
CA ARG A 224 -14.97 -7.35 -15.13
C ARG A 224 -15.01 -7.69 -13.64
N PRO A 225 -13.91 -7.50 -12.89
CA PRO A 225 -13.88 -7.81 -11.47
C PRO A 225 -14.80 -6.87 -10.69
N VAL A 226 -15.57 -7.44 -9.78
CA VAL A 226 -16.49 -6.68 -8.91
C VAL A 226 -15.73 -6.15 -7.71
N VAL A 227 -15.97 -4.89 -7.39
CA VAL A 227 -15.37 -4.17 -6.26
C VAL A 227 -16.49 -3.64 -5.39
N TYR A 228 -16.32 -3.75 -4.08
CA TYR A 228 -17.22 -3.18 -3.09
C TYR A 228 -16.45 -2.09 -2.35
N SER A 229 -16.89 -0.84 -2.51
CA SER A 229 -16.29 0.33 -1.84
C SER A 229 -16.94 0.53 -0.47
N ALA A 230 -16.10 0.66 0.55
CA ALA A 230 -16.52 0.78 1.93
C ALA A 230 -17.17 2.12 2.26
N TYR A 231 -18.14 2.10 3.17
CA TYR A 231 -18.84 3.27 3.68
C TYR A 231 -17.88 4.25 4.40
N GLY A 232 -17.71 5.42 3.82
CA GLY A 232 -16.96 6.56 4.35
C GLY A 232 -15.46 6.48 4.10
N SER A 233 -14.87 5.28 4.18
CA SER A 233 -13.42 5.05 4.02
C SER A 233 -12.99 4.67 2.61
N HIS A 234 -13.95 4.35 1.74
CA HIS A 234 -13.76 3.95 0.33
C HIS A 234 -12.77 2.81 0.04
N ALA A 235 -12.30 2.10 1.07
CA ALA A 235 -11.47 0.92 0.92
C ALA A 235 -12.17 -0.11 0.03
N ASN A 236 -11.40 -0.76 -0.85
CA ASN A 236 -11.91 -1.64 -1.89
C ASN A 236 -11.83 -3.10 -1.46
N TYR A 237 -12.95 -3.80 -1.60
CA TYR A 237 -13.08 -5.20 -1.23
C TYR A 237 -13.60 -6.05 -2.37
N ALA A 238 -13.16 -7.31 -2.45
CA ALA A 238 -13.68 -8.28 -3.41
C ALA A 238 -15.07 -8.83 -3.01
N LYS A 239 -15.48 -8.59 -1.76
CA LYS A 239 -16.73 -9.08 -1.16
C LYS A 239 -17.37 -7.95 -0.33
N PRO A 240 -18.68 -7.99 -0.05
CA PRO A 240 -19.36 -6.97 0.75
C PRO A 240 -19.05 -7.04 2.27
N GLY A 241 -18.43 -8.11 2.76
CA GLY A 241 -18.09 -8.26 4.19
C GLY A 241 -19.19 -8.82 5.09
N TYR A 242 -20.37 -9.12 4.54
CA TYR A 242 -21.42 -9.87 5.24
C TYR A 242 -21.94 -11.04 4.41
N LEU A 243 -22.30 -12.11 5.10
CA LEU A 243 -23.08 -13.20 4.55
C LEU A 243 -24.57 -12.90 4.78
N LEU A 244 -25.33 -12.80 3.71
CA LEU A 244 -26.78 -12.88 3.77
C LEU A 244 -27.16 -14.35 4.07
N SER A 245 -27.52 -14.64 5.31
CA SER A 245 -28.05 -15.95 5.69
C SER A 245 -29.56 -15.82 5.87
N SER A 246 -30.34 -16.55 5.08
CA SER A 246 -31.78 -16.63 5.25
C SER A 246 -32.12 -17.85 6.10
N LEU A 247 -32.66 -17.62 7.29
CA LEU A 247 -33.14 -18.67 8.19
C LEU A 247 -34.63 -18.46 8.40
N ASN A 248 -35.46 -19.44 7.99
CA ASN A 248 -36.92 -19.38 8.08
C ASN A 248 -37.55 -18.14 7.42
N GLY A 249 -37.01 -17.67 6.28
CA GLY A 249 -37.52 -16.50 5.56
C GLY A 249 -37.15 -15.16 6.18
N LEU A 250 -36.33 -15.14 7.24
CA LEU A 250 -35.70 -13.94 7.78
C LEU A 250 -34.27 -13.84 7.26
N ASN A 251 -33.96 -12.72 6.61
CA ASN A 251 -32.62 -12.38 6.17
C ASN A 251 -31.81 -11.84 7.35
N TYR A 252 -30.70 -12.50 7.67
CA TYR A 252 -29.74 -12.05 8.67
C TYR A 252 -28.42 -11.71 7.96
N TYR A 253 -27.92 -10.50 8.21
CA TYR A 253 -26.57 -10.12 7.84
C TYR A 253 -25.62 -10.58 8.93
N LEU A 254 -24.87 -11.64 8.67
CA LEU A 254 -23.79 -12.06 9.54
C LEU A 254 -22.52 -11.39 9.03
N LEU A 255 -21.93 -10.51 9.86
CA LEU A 255 -20.56 -10.03 9.64
C LEU A 255 -19.69 -11.25 9.37
N ASN A 256 -19.15 -11.33 8.15
CA ASN A 256 -18.16 -12.33 7.87
C ASN A 256 -16.89 -11.84 8.55
N ILE A 257 -16.51 -12.48 9.66
CA ILE A 257 -15.34 -12.10 10.47
C ILE A 257 -14.03 -12.46 9.73
N ASP A 258 -14.13 -12.92 8.47
CA ASP A 258 -12.99 -13.00 7.57
C ASP A 258 -12.21 -11.69 7.61
N SER A 259 -10.94 -11.83 7.98
CA SER A 259 -10.09 -10.76 8.51
C SER A 259 -9.77 -9.62 7.53
N GLU A 260 -10.26 -9.69 6.31
CA GLU A 260 -9.96 -8.73 5.24
C GLU A 260 -10.63 -7.40 5.49
N HIS A 261 -11.87 -7.37 5.98
CA HIS A 261 -12.61 -6.13 6.27
C HIS A 261 -12.20 -5.47 7.59
N ILE A 262 -11.28 -6.08 8.34
CA ILE A 262 -10.75 -5.52 9.59
C ILE A 262 -9.48 -4.75 9.27
N HIS A 263 -9.49 -3.45 9.47
CA HIS A 263 -8.35 -2.57 9.21
C HIS A 263 -7.83 -1.87 10.46
N ASP A 264 -6.62 -1.32 10.31
CA ASP A 264 -5.79 -0.78 11.37
C ASP A 264 -5.68 -1.76 12.55
N ILE A 265 -6.35 -1.43 13.65
CA ILE A 265 -6.33 -2.23 14.88
C ILE A 265 -7.57 -3.13 14.92
N ALA A 266 -8.76 -2.55 14.81
CA ALA A 266 -10.02 -3.25 15.13
C ALA A 266 -11.23 -2.67 14.38
N LEU A 267 -11.01 -1.76 13.45
CA LEU A 267 -12.08 -1.08 12.73
C LEU A 267 -12.58 -2.00 11.61
N ILE A 268 -13.88 -1.95 11.32
CA ILE A 268 -14.52 -2.77 10.30
C ILE A 268 -15.02 -1.86 9.20
N ASP A 269 -14.68 -2.20 7.96
CA ASP A 269 -15.32 -1.60 6.80
C ASP A 269 -16.61 -2.31 6.42
N PHE A 270 -17.62 -1.48 6.15
CA PHE A 270 -18.95 -1.89 5.78
C PHE A 270 -19.16 -1.65 4.29
N CYS A 271 -19.46 -2.69 3.51
CA CYS A 271 -19.64 -2.59 2.06
C CYS A 271 -20.97 -3.24 1.64
N ASP A 272 -21.65 -2.73 0.62
CA ASP A 272 -22.88 -3.35 0.10
C ASP A 272 -23.05 -3.09 -1.41
N GLU A 273 -24.16 -3.57 -1.98
CA GLU A 273 -24.52 -3.40 -3.40
C GLU A 273 -25.40 -2.16 -3.59
N GLY A 274 -24.84 -0.98 -3.32
CA GLY A 274 -25.49 0.30 -3.58
C GLY A 274 -25.46 0.69 -5.06
N PRO A 275 -25.33 1.98 -5.42
CA PRO A 275 -25.19 2.40 -6.81
C PRO A 275 -23.97 1.77 -7.48
N LYS A 276 -24.15 1.20 -8.68
CA LYS A 276 -23.04 0.69 -9.49
C LYS A 276 -22.33 1.86 -10.15
N TRP A 277 -21.02 1.85 -10.14
CA TRP A 277 -20.16 2.80 -10.83
C TRP A 277 -19.25 2.05 -11.80
N ASP A 278 -19.14 2.59 -13.01
CA ASP A 278 -18.20 2.18 -14.02
C ASP A 278 -17.11 3.26 -14.18
N PRO A 279 -15.93 3.08 -13.55
CA PRO A 279 -14.89 4.10 -13.52
C PRO A 279 -14.37 4.49 -14.90
N ILE A 280 -14.39 3.59 -15.87
CA ILE A 280 -13.80 3.84 -17.20
C ILE A 280 -14.71 4.63 -18.14
N GLN A 281 -15.99 4.84 -17.79
CA GLN A 281 -16.91 5.68 -18.58
C GLN A 281 -16.66 7.18 -18.43
N SER A 282 -15.91 7.58 -17.39
CA SER A 282 -15.44 8.95 -17.17
C SER A 282 -14.05 8.92 -16.53
N ALA A 283 -13.04 8.55 -17.34
CA ALA A 283 -11.65 8.43 -16.90
C ALA A 283 -10.66 9.12 -17.84
N TYR A 284 -9.56 9.58 -17.27
CA TYR A 284 -8.35 9.90 -18.03
C TYR A 284 -7.47 8.66 -18.17
N PHE A 285 -6.94 8.39 -19.36
CA PHE A 285 -6.07 7.26 -19.62
C PHE A 285 -4.64 7.72 -19.88
N TYR A 286 -3.67 7.02 -19.31
CA TYR A 286 -2.25 7.33 -19.42
C TYR A 286 -1.39 6.09 -19.56
N HIS A 287 -0.23 6.26 -20.17
CA HIS A 287 0.89 5.34 -20.14
C HIS A 287 2.04 5.97 -19.34
N LEU A 288 2.61 5.22 -18.41
CA LEU A 288 3.79 5.60 -17.66
C LEU A 288 5.00 4.84 -18.21
N ASP A 289 5.92 5.57 -18.86
CA ASP A 289 7.24 5.05 -19.16
C ASP A 289 8.06 4.97 -17.86
N THR A 290 8.33 3.76 -17.37
CA THR A 290 9.05 3.56 -16.11
C THR A 290 10.54 3.92 -16.20
N THR A 291 11.12 3.97 -17.40
CA THR A 291 12.54 4.28 -17.59
C THR A 291 12.79 5.77 -17.49
N SER A 292 11.99 6.58 -18.18
CA SER A 292 12.08 8.05 -18.09
C SER A 292 11.20 8.65 -17.00
N PHE A 293 10.34 7.83 -16.38
CA PHE A 293 9.30 8.23 -15.45
C PHE A 293 8.38 9.31 -16.03
N THR A 294 8.00 9.13 -17.30
CA THR A 294 7.19 10.08 -18.06
C THR A 294 5.78 9.54 -18.30
N LEU A 295 4.78 10.29 -17.86
CA LEU A 295 3.37 10.04 -18.11
C LEU A 295 2.96 10.64 -19.47
N THR A 296 2.33 9.84 -20.32
CA THR A 296 1.78 10.26 -21.62
C THR A 296 0.29 9.96 -21.65
N ARG A 297 -0.52 10.93 -22.06
CA ARG A 297 -1.97 10.76 -22.18
C ARG A 297 -2.29 9.86 -23.38
N LEU A 298 -3.11 8.83 -23.12
CA LEU A 298 -3.58 7.90 -24.13
C LEU A 298 -4.91 8.33 -24.70
N LYS A 299 -5.12 8.02 -25.97
CA LYS A 299 -6.39 8.23 -26.67
C LYS A 299 -7.26 6.97 -26.60
N PRO A 300 -8.60 7.12 -26.69
CA PRO A 300 -9.48 6.01 -27.00
C PRO A 300 -9.11 5.34 -28.34
N PRO A 301 -9.28 4.01 -28.46
CA PRO A 301 -9.11 3.30 -29.71
C PRO A 301 -9.98 3.90 -30.83
N ASN A 302 -9.41 4.01 -32.04
CA ASN A 302 -10.11 4.46 -33.26
C ASN A 302 -10.52 5.95 -33.28
N GLN A 303 -9.91 6.81 -32.46
CA GLN A 303 -10.17 8.25 -32.48
C GLN A 303 -9.06 9.01 -33.22
N THR A 304 -9.35 9.52 -34.42
CA THR A 304 -8.31 9.85 -35.41
C THR A 304 -7.69 11.25 -35.39
N SER A 305 -8.14 12.25 -34.61
CA SER A 305 -7.41 13.55 -34.43
C SER A 305 -8.06 14.53 -33.42
N PRO A 306 -7.32 15.55 -32.91
CA PRO A 306 -7.28 15.87 -31.47
C PRO A 306 -7.98 17.19 -31.10
N SER A 307 -8.13 17.51 -29.81
CA SER A 307 -8.45 18.90 -29.41
C SER A 307 -8.16 19.25 -27.94
N SER A 308 -6.98 18.94 -27.43
CA SER A 308 -6.46 19.71 -26.29
C SER A 308 -4.94 19.74 -26.40
N SER A 309 -4.34 20.94 -26.31
CA SER A 309 -2.91 21.08 -26.06
C SER A 309 -2.51 20.59 -24.67
N SER A 310 -3.51 20.33 -23.83
CA SER A 310 -3.36 19.97 -22.44
C SER A 310 -3.33 18.45 -22.29
N ASN A 311 -2.26 18.00 -21.64
CA ASN A 311 -1.98 16.59 -21.41
C ASN A 311 -2.57 16.11 -20.08
N PHE A 312 -3.00 17.03 -19.21
CA PHE A 312 -3.50 16.79 -17.86
C PHE A 312 -2.58 15.86 -17.07
N THR A 313 -1.26 15.99 -17.19
CA THR A 313 -0.31 15.08 -16.54
C THR A 313 0.18 15.57 -15.18
N SER A 314 -0.02 16.85 -14.87
CA SER A 314 0.63 17.50 -13.73
C SER A 314 0.12 17.01 -12.38
N PHE A 315 -1.15 16.59 -12.30
CA PHE A 315 -1.71 15.96 -11.12
C PHE A 315 -0.88 14.75 -10.63
N PHE A 316 -0.26 14.01 -11.56
CA PHE A 316 0.58 12.86 -11.26
C PHE A 316 1.95 13.25 -10.69
N TYR A 317 2.50 14.38 -11.14
CA TYR A 317 3.81 14.85 -10.71
C TYR A 317 3.77 15.69 -9.43
N TYR A 318 2.60 16.21 -9.05
CA TYR A 318 2.42 16.88 -7.77
C TYR A 318 2.73 15.92 -6.61
N LYS A 319 3.65 16.33 -5.74
CA LYS A 319 4.17 15.51 -4.65
C LYS A 319 3.46 15.74 -3.32
N GLY A 320 2.73 16.85 -3.21
CA GLY A 320 2.10 17.29 -1.97
C GLY A 320 0.91 16.45 -1.52
N LEU A 321 0.18 17.02 -0.56
CA LEU A 321 -1.00 16.42 0.04
C LEU A 321 -2.24 16.82 -0.78
N TRP A 322 -3.00 15.82 -1.23
CA TRP A 322 -4.32 15.99 -1.80
C TRP A 322 -5.33 16.20 -0.68
N GLY A 323 -5.36 17.41 -0.13
CA GLY A 323 -6.25 17.79 0.96
C GLY A 323 -5.57 18.59 2.05
N ASP A 324 -6.26 18.74 3.17
CA ASP A 324 -5.77 19.48 4.33
C ASP A 324 -4.53 18.82 4.94
N SER A 325 -3.62 19.63 5.48
CA SER A 325 -2.67 19.17 6.48
C SER A 325 -3.38 18.80 7.78
N LYS A 326 -2.91 17.76 8.46
CA LYS A 326 -3.44 17.33 9.77
C LYS A 326 -3.67 18.52 10.71
N TYR A 327 -4.90 18.65 11.19
CA TYR A 327 -5.27 19.71 12.13
C TYR A 327 -4.50 19.57 13.47
N PRO A 328 -4.03 20.68 14.06
CA PRO A 328 -3.44 20.68 15.39
C PRO A 328 -4.36 20.08 16.45
N ASP A 329 -3.79 19.51 17.52
CA ASP A 329 -4.54 18.91 18.63
C ASP A 329 -5.41 19.95 19.36
N SER A 330 -5.08 21.24 19.22
CA SER A 330 -5.86 22.37 19.75
C SER A 330 -7.01 22.82 18.85
N ASP A 331 -7.12 22.33 17.61
CA ASP A 331 -8.22 22.69 16.71
C ASP A 331 -9.55 22.13 17.25
N PRO A 332 -10.62 22.93 17.37
CA PRO A 332 -11.90 22.47 17.93
C PRO A 332 -12.56 21.35 17.12
N ARG A 333 -12.18 21.16 15.86
CA ARG A 333 -12.65 20.08 15.00
C ARG A 333 -11.87 18.78 15.22
N GLN A 334 -10.67 18.86 15.80
CA GLN A 334 -9.80 17.72 16.04
C GLN A 334 -10.17 17.01 17.35
N LYS A 335 -10.17 15.68 17.32
CA LYS A 335 -10.29 14.85 18.53
C LYS A 335 -9.35 13.66 18.42
N VAL A 336 -8.69 13.33 19.53
CA VAL A 336 -7.79 12.17 19.62
C VAL A 336 -8.33 11.19 20.64
N LEU A 337 -8.47 9.92 20.25
CA LEU A 337 -8.91 8.87 21.16
C LEU A 337 -7.74 8.42 22.06
N PRO A 338 -7.85 8.55 23.39
CA PRO A 338 -6.73 8.33 24.29
C PRO A 338 -6.13 6.91 24.25
N LYS A 339 -6.96 5.88 24.02
CA LYS A 339 -6.52 4.46 24.10
C LYS A 339 -5.88 3.92 22.83
N PHE A 340 -6.18 4.51 21.67
CA PHE A 340 -5.75 3.99 20.36
C PHE A 340 -5.02 5.03 19.51
N GLY A 341 -4.99 6.29 19.95
CA GLY A 341 -4.32 7.37 19.23
C GLY A 341 -4.99 7.78 17.92
N PHE A 342 -6.18 7.25 17.62
CA PHE A 342 -6.94 7.63 16.43
C PHE A 342 -7.30 9.11 16.48
N ARG A 343 -7.08 9.79 15.37
CA ARG A 343 -7.33 11.22 15.19
C ARG A 343 -8.54 11.39 14.31
N ARG A 344 -9.38 12.38 14.62
CA ARG A 344 -10.57 12.67 13.82
C ARG A 344 -10.18 13.10 12.42
N PHE A 345 -9.26 14.06 12.31
CA PHE A 345 -8.73 14.50 11.03
C PHE A 345 -7.26 14.10 10.89
N VAL A 346 -6.90 13.53 9.74
CA VAL A 346 -5.52 13.27 9.33
C VAL A 346 -5.19 14.10 8.09
N SER A 347 -3.93 14.09 7.68
CA SER A 347 -3.54 14.76 6.43
C SER A 347 -4.16 14.05 5.23
N GLY A 348 -4.52 14.81 4.19
CA GLY A 348 -4.84 14.24 2.88
C GLY A 348 -3.68 13.37 2.34
N PRO A 349 -3.97 12.35 1.52
CA PRO A 349 -2.95 11.45 1.01
C PRO A 349 -2.10 12.11 -0.09
N ASN A 350 -0.97 11.49 -0.42
CA ASN A 350 -0.27 11.83 -1.67
C ASN A 350 -0.99 11.21 -2.88
N GLY A 351 -0.65 11.70 -4.08
CA GLY A 351 -1.28 11.28 -5.33
C GLY A 351 -0.89 9.88 -5.84
N PRO A 352 -1.43 9.47 -7.00
CA PRO A 352 -1.24 8.13 -7.59
C PRO A 352 0.23 7.68 -7.76
N ARG A 353 1.15 8.63 -7.99
CA ARG A 353 2.60 8.39 -8.11
C ARG A 353 3.18 7.58 -6.94
N PHE A 354 2.60 7.71 -5.74
CA PHE A 354 3.12 7.11 -4.52
C PHE A 354 2.55 5.71 -4.23
N LYS A 355 1.74 5.14 -5.14
CA LYS A 355 1.04 3.86 -4.96
C LYS A 355 1.84 2.65 -5.49
N ASP A 356 3.16 2.69 -5.35
CA ASP A 356 4.11 1.62 -5.71
C ASP A 356 3.91 1.04 -7.13
N LEU A 357 3.94 1.93 -8.13
CA LEU A 357 3.54 1.61 -9.52
C LEU A 357 4.44 0.58 -10.23
N MET A 358 5.68 0.41 -9.76
CA MET A 358 6.69 -0.47 -10.37
C MET A 358 6.90 -1.78 -9.58
N ARG A 359 5.85 -2.23 -8.87
CA ARG A 359 5.87 -3.44 -8.03
C ARG A 359 6.11 -4.73 -8.82
N HIS A 360 6.85 -5.67 -8.24
CA HIS A 360 7.18 -6.95 -8.89
C HIS A 360 5.99 -7.92 -8.92
N GLY A 361 5.10 -7.84 -7.93
CA GLY A 361 3.91 -8.68 -7.79
C GLY A 361 2.61 -7.90 -7.89
N LEU A 362 1.48 -8.57 -7.62
CA LEU A 362 0.20 -7.89 -7.43
C LEU A 362 0.23 -7.02 -6.16
N MET A 363 0.89 -7.50 -5.11
CA MET A 363 1.09 -6.76 -3.87
C MET A 363 2.23 -5.74 -4.00
N PRO A 364 2.17 -4.61 -3.26
CA PRO A 364 3.30 -3.69 -3.12
C PRO A 364 4.56 -4.40 -2.62
N ASP A 365 5.73 -4.02 -3.13
CA ASP A 365 7.02 -4.66 -2.80
C ASP A 365 7.47 -4.38 -1.37
N ARG A 366 7.06 -3.22 -0.85
CA ARG A 366 7.38 -2.77 0.51
C ARG A 366 6.10 -2.69 1.33
N PRO A 367 5.59 -3.83 1.83
CA PRO A 367 4.40 -3.81 2.67
C PRO A 367 4.67 -3.00 3.94
N ARG A 368 3.62 -2.37 4.46
CA ARG A 368 3.68 -1.63 5.71
C ARG A 368 4.08 -2.55 6.85
N LYS A 369 4.96 -2.06 7.73
CA LYS A 369 5.24 -2.75 9.00
C LYS A 369 4.07 -2.50 9.95
N LYS A 370 3.35 -3.57 10.29
CA LYS A 370 2.33 -3.51 11.35
C LYS A 370 2.99 -3.20 12.68
N THR A 371 2.34 -2.35 13.47
CA THR A 371 2.74 -2.08 14.85
C THR A 371 2.54 -3.33 15.72
N TRP A 372 3.23 -3.40 16.86
CA TRP A 372 3.03 -4.48 17.83
C TRP A 372 1.58 -4.58 18.32
N ALA A 373 0.86 -3.45 18.39
CA ALA A 373 -0.55 -3.41 18.76
C ALA A 373 -1.44 -4.07 17.70
N GLU A 374 -1.28 -3.68 16.43
CA GLU A 374 -2.02 -4.27 15.30
C GLU A 374 -1.70 -5.76 15.16
N PHE A 375 -0.43 -6.15 15.32
CA PHE A 375 -0.03 -7.56 15.34
C PHE A 375 -0.70 -8.33 16.48
N GLY A 376 -0.67 -7.78 17.70
CA GLY A 376 -1.30 -8.38 18.87
C GLY A 376 -2.81 -8.54 18.70
N VAL A 377 -3.48 -7.54 18.14
CA VAL A 377 -4.92 -7.63 17.85
C VAL A 377 -5.20 -8.64 16.73
N LYS A 378 -4.42 -8.68 15.65
CA LYS A 378 -4.57 -9.70 14.61
C LYS A 378 -4.47 -11.12 15.18
N VAL A 379 -3.48 -11.37 16.05
CA VAL A 379 -3.33 -12.67 16.73
C VAL A 379 -4.53 -12.95 17.63
N PHE A 380 -4.94 -11.97 18.45
CA PHE A 380 -6.10 -12.11 19.33
C PHE A 380 -7.38 -12.42 18.56
N MET A 381 -7.65 -11.70 17.48
CA MET A 381 -8.83 -11.87 16.64
C MET A 381 -8.82 -13.21 15.89
N GLY A 382 -7.66 -13.68 15.43
CA GLY A 382 -7.55 -15.02 14.84
C GLY A 382 -7.82 -16.15 15.84
N LEU A 383 -7.47 -15.95 17.11
CA LEU A 383 -7.75 -16.90 18.19
C LEU A 383 -9.17 -16.76 18.77
N TYR A 384 -9.81 -15.60 18.62
CA TYR A 384 -11.09 -15.27 19.26
C TYR A 384 -12.22 -16.26 18.92
N PRO A 385 -12.51 -16.58 17.64
CA PRO A 385 -13.55 -17.55 17.28
C PRO A 385 -13.35 -18.93 17.90
N VAL A 386 -12.10 -19.39 18.01
CA VAL A 386 -11.77 -20.76 18.46
C VAL A 386 -11.67 -20.85 19.98
N LEU A 387 -11.06 -19.86 20.62
CA LEU A 387 -10.69 -19.94 22.05
C LEU A 387 -11.61 -19.15 22.98
N PHE A 388 -12.37 -18.17 22.47
CA PHE A 388 -12.99 -17.14 23.32
C PHE A 388 -14.44 -16.78 22.99
N LYS A 389 -14.94 -17.04 21.77
CA LYS A 389 -16.27 -16.59 21.32
C LYS A 389 -17.43 -17.25 22.09
N ASP A 390 -17.35 -18.55 22.34
CA ASP A 390 -18.44 -19.34 22.94
C ASP A 390 -18.04 -20.15 24.20
N TRP A 391 -16.79 -20.00 24.67
CA TRP A 391 -16.25 -20.82 25.76
C TRP A 391 -16.42 -20.17 27.15
N ARG A 392 -16.67 -20.96 28.20
CA ARG A 392 -16.76 -20.47 29.60
C ARG A 392 -15.48 -19.68 29.94
N LYS A 393 -15.61 -18.36 30.13
CA LYS A 393 -14.51 -17.39 30.38
C LYS A 393 -13.38 -17.90 31.29
N TRP A 394 -13.71 -18.71 32.29
CA TRP A 394 -12.77 -19.32 33.24
C TRP A 394 -11.78 -20.31 32.61
N VAL A 395 -12.18 -21.07 31.60
CA VAL A 395 -11.28 -22.04 30.97
C VAL A 395 -10.29 -21.34 30.03
N SER A 396 -10.70 -20.29 29.33
CA SER A 396 -9.78 -19.46 28.54
C SER A 396 -8.77 -18.76 29.44
N LEU A 397 -9.18 -18.32 30.65
CA LEU A 397 -8.27 -17.80 31.68
C LEU A 397 -7.25 -18.86 32.10
N VAL A 398 -7.69 -20.11 32.36
CA VAL A 398 -6.80 -21.23 32.70
C VAL A 398 -5.82 -21.53 31.57
N LEU A 399 -6.26 -21.53 30.31
CA LEU A 399 -5.42 -21.76 29.14
C LEU A 399 -4.37 -20.67 28.97
N VAL A 400 -4.74 -19.40 29.14
CA VAL A 400 -3.80 -18.26 29.12
C VAL A 400 -2.78 -18.39 30.24
N VAL A 401 -3.21 -18.76 31.45
CA VAL A 401 -2.29 -19.00 32.57
C VAL A 401 -1.33 -20.13 32.26
N ILE A 402 -1.80 -21.25 31.70
CA ILE A 402 -0.94 -22.38 31.29
C ILE A 402 0.09 -21.94 30.25
N VAL A 403 -0.32 -21.17 29.24
CA VAL A 403 0.59 -20.65 28.21
C VAL A 403 1.61 -19.68 28.82
N CYS A 404 1.19 -18.73 29.65
CA CYS A 404 2.08 -17.80 30.33
C CYS A 404 3.08 -18.52 31.25
N VAL A 405 2.64 -19.53 31.99
CA VAL A 405 3.52 -20.38 32.81
C VAL A 405 4.48 -21.17 31.92
N GLY A 406 4.01 -21.74 30.81
CA GLY A 406 4.83 -22.44 29.83
C GLY A 406 5.93 -21.55 29.24
N VAL A 407 5.58 -20.34 28.81
CA VAL A 407 6.53 -19.34 28.28
C VAL A 407 7.53 -18.91 29.37
N GLY A 408 7.05 -18.69 30.59
CA GLY A 408 7.91 -18.36 31.73
C GLY A 408 8.93 -19.47 32.04
N LEU A 409 8.48 -20.73 32.03
CA LEU A 409 9.35 -21.90 32.23
C LEU A 409 10.34 -22.09 31.08
N ALA A 410 9.91 -21.91 29.83
CA ALA A 410 10.76 -21.98 28.65
C ALA A 410 11.83 -20.88 28.67
N THR A 411 11.45 -19.64 29.00
CA THR A 411 12.36 -18.51 29.15
C THR A 411 13.36 -18.75 30.27
N ARG A 412 12.90 -19.25 31.42
CA ARG A 412 13.77 -19.61 32.54
C ARG A 412 14.75 -20.72 32.16
N ARG A 413 14.31 -21.72 31.38
CA ARG A 413 15.18 -22.80 30.88
C ARG A 413 16.21 -22.25 29.90
N LEU A 414 15.81 -21.37 28.99
CA LEU A 414 16.70 -20.71 28.04
C LEU A 414 17.76 -19.87 28.76
N ILE A 415 17.37 -19.04 29.73
CA ILE A 415 18.29 -18.27 30.56
C ILE A 415 19.28 -19.19 31.29
N ARG A 416 18.81 -20.29 31.90
CA ARG A 416 19.70 -21.25 32.56
C ARG A 416 20.70 -21.88 31.58
N LEU A 417 20.26 -22.27 30.39
CA LEU A 417 21.13 -22.83 29.34
C LEU A 417 22.17 -21.80 28.88
N THR A 418 21.76 -20.54 28.68
CA THR A 418 22.66 -19.46 28.29
C THR A 418 23.67 -19.14 29.39
N VAL A 419 23.25 -19.08 30.65
CA VAL A 419 24.13 -18.86 31.81
C VAL A 419 25.08 -20.04 32.01
N ALA A 420 24.62 -21.29 31.87
CA ALA A 420 25.48 -22.47 31.95
C ALA A 420 26.53 -22.48 30.84
N LYS A 421 26.14 -22.11 29.61
CA LYS A 421 27.07 -21.97 28.47
C LYS A 421 28.07 -20.84 28.69
N TYR A 422 27.66 -19.74 29.32
CA TYR A 422 28.54 -18.63 29.68
C TYR A 422 29.54 -19.01 30.78
N ARG A 423 29.10 -19.67 31.86
CA ARG A 423 29.98 -20.15 32.93
C ARG A 423 30.99 -21.16 32.42
N LYS A 424 30.55 -22.13 31.59
CA LYS A 424 31.48 -23.10 30.98
C LYS A 424 32.55 -22.41 30.14
N ARG A 425 32.21 -21.34 29.41
CA ARG A 425 33.19 -20.52 28.66
C ARG A 425 34.15 -19.74 29.57
N GLN A 426 33.69 -19.28 30.73
CA GLN A 426 34.56 -18.63 31.73
C GLN A 426 35.53 -19.65 32.35
N ASP A 427 35.06 -20.85 32.68
CA ASP A 427 35.91 -21.93 33.20
C ASP A 427 36.97 -22.35 32.17
N TYR A 428 36.62 -22.48 30.88
CA TYR A 428 37.59 -22.72 29.81
C TYR A 428 38.64 -21.62 29.67
N LYS A 429 38.24 -20.34 29.80
CA LYS A 429 39.19 -19.21 29.76
C LYS A 429 40.11 -19.21 30.97
N LYS A 430 39.59 -19.55 32.16
CA LYS A 430 40.39 -19.64 33.38
C LYS A 430 41.41 -20.78 33.30
N LEU A 431 41.02 -21.94 32.77
CA LEU A 431 41.93 -23.06 32.50
C LEU A 431 42.99 -22.72 31.44
N GLN A 432 42.65 -21.94 30.40
CA GLN A 432 43.64 -21.45 29.45
C GLN A 432 44.64 -20.50 30.10
N GLN A 433 44.18 -19.61 30.97
CA GLN A 433 45.02 -18.65 31.67
C GLN A 433 45.93 -19.33 32.72
N GLU A 434 45.43 -20.34 33.44
CA GLU A 434 46.24 -21.17 34.35
C GLU A 434 47.27 -22.02 33.58
N ASN A 435 46.93 -22.55 32.40
CA ASN A 435 47.88 -23.27 31.55
C ASN A 435 48.93 -22.33 30.93
N GLU A 436 48.58 -21.10 30.55
CA GLU A 436 49.54 -20.10 30.06
C GLU A 436 50.50 -19.67 31.17
N VAL A 437 50.03 -19.45 32.40
CA VAL A 437 50.90 -19.14 33.55
C VAL A 437 51.84 -20.30 33.86
N LEU A 438 51.35 -21.55 33.84
CA LEU A 438 52.20 -22.73 33.98
C LEU A 438 53.26 -22.79 32.87
N LEU A 439 52.91 -22.57 31.60
CA LEU A 439 53.88 -22.62 30.51
C LEU A 439 54.95 -21.52 30.61
N ASP A 440 54.62 -20.34 31.12
CA ASP A 440 55.57 -19.24 31.32
C ASP A 440 56.52 -19.52 32.50
N ASP A 441 56.03 -20.13 33.59
CA ASP A 441 56.86 -20.55 34.74
C ASP A 441 57.93 -21.58 34.31
N TRP A 442 57.54 -22.57 33.49
CA TRP A 442 58.47 -23.56 32.93
C TRP A 442 59.49 -22.94 31.98
N ARG A 443 59.08 -21.91 31.21
CA ARG A 443 59.98 -21.17 30.31
C ARG A 443 60.99 -20.33 31.08
N THR A 444 60.60 -19.82 32.24
CA THR A 444 61.46 -19.03 33.14
C THR A 444 62.47 -19.93 33.85
N ASP A 445 62.06 -21.15 34.25
CA ASP A 445 62.97 -22.15 34.84
C ASP A 445 63.98 -22.70 33.81
N GLU A 446 63.58 -22.92 32.55
CA GLU A 446 64.51 -23.29 31.47
C GLU A 446 65.49 -22.15 31.13
N GLU A 447 65.03 -20.89 31.06
CA GLU A 447 65.90 -19.74 30.85
C GLU A 447 66.88 -19.55 32.04
N ALA A 448 66.43 -19.72 33.29
CA ALA A 448 67.30 -19.63 34.47
C ALA A 448 68.38 -20.72 34.52
N GLN A 449 68.09 -21.93 34.05
CA GLN A 449 69.09 -22.99 33.91
C GLN A 449 70.10 -22.71 32.79
N LEU A 450 69.66 -22.08 31.69
CA LEU A 450 70.56 -21.66 30.60
C LEU A 450 71.49 -20.51 31.03
N PHE A 451 71.05 -19.61 31.91
CA PHE A 451 71.89 -18.52 32.43
C PHE A 451 72.84 -18.95 33.56
N SER A 452 72.52 -20.01 34.33
CA SER A 452 73.46 -20.51 35.36
C SER A 452 74.65 -21.28 34.76
N ASP A 453 74.48 -21.89 33.59
CA ASP A 453 75.58 -22.61 32.91
C ASP A 453 76.58 -21.66 32.22
N ASP A 454 76.16 -20.43 31.86
CA ASP A 454 77.04 -19.42 31.25
C ASP A 454 77.86 -18.60 32.28
N GLU A 455 77.38 -18.45 33.52
CA GLU A 455 78.16 -17.79 34.59
C GLU A 455 79.31 -18.65 35.13
N GLU A 456 79.22 -19.98 35.08
CA GLU A 456 80.30 -20.86 35.57
C GLU A 456 81.52 -20.94 34.61
N GLN A 457 81.39 -20.49 33.36
CA GLN A 457 82.53 -20.41 32.42
C GLN A 457 83.31 -19.08 32.47
N THR A 458 82.82 -18.05 33.17
CA THR A 458 83.43 -16.71 33.12
C THR A 458 84.37 -16.41 34.29
N GLU A 459 84.42 -17.24 35.33
CA GLU A 459 85.37 -17.13 36.46
C GLU A 459 86.70 -17.89 36.31
N ARG A 460 87.03 -18.40 35.12
CA ARG A 460 88.37 -18.94 34.82
C ARG A 460 89.06 -18.18 33.71
N ARG A 461 89.50 -16.95 33.97
CA ARG A 461 90.66 -16.33 33.29
C ARG A 461 91.43 -15.39 34.21
#